data_AF-A0A9E4DDA3-F1
#
_entry.id   AF-A0A9E4DDA3-F1
#
_cell.length_a   1.000
_cell.length_b   1.000
_cell.length_c   1.000
_cell.angle_alpha   90.00
_cell.angle_beta   90.00
_cell.angle_gamma   90.00
#
_symmetry.space_group_name_H-M   'P 1'
#
loop_
_entity.id
_entity.type
_entity.pdbx_description
1 polymer ?
#
loop_
_entity_poly.entity_id
_entity_poly.type
_entity_poly.pdbx_seq_one_letter_code
_entity_poly.pdbx_strand_id
1 'polypeptide(L)'
;MVLLQGCSHPIEIVGDGDVLSGSGARDCLLEDHAAGLENCTENVVMDDYRETYYAVPRTGWVFHRWANYCVDETGNECTFDVSADTVHQNWGEVLPPLIAVFRQAVNTGFNAMLMGHSFFDPFATALPAHAQRAGFTDHRQSQYYSGSASGAPQALWEDAGKRSAIQAVLNSGDISLFGMTYHPDYPGIEGYRDWVNYALRKNPDTRFFIGLPWL
;
A
#
# COMPACT_ATOMS: atom_id res chain seq x y z
N MET A 1 -31.28 25.74 4.35
CA MET A 1 -30.27 24.69 4.10
C MET A 1 -29.71 24.95 2.73
N VAL A 2 -28.54 25.59 2.66
CA VAL A 2 -27.85 25.81 1.38
C VAL A 2 -27.26 24.45 1.02
N LEU A 3 -27.78 23.81 -0.02
CA LEU A 3 -27.11 22.64 -0.58
C LEU A 3 -25.83 23.17 -1.22
N LEU A 4 -24.66 22.84 -0.64
CA LEU A 4 -23.38 23.07 -1.29
C LEU A 4 -23.42 22.26 -2.57
N GLN A 5 -23.65 22.97 -3.66
CA GLN A 5 -23.75 22.38 -4.96
C GLN A 5 -22.29 22.39 -5.51
N GLY A 6 -21.66 21.21 -5.64
CA GLY A 6 -20.39 21.02 -6.36
C GLY A 6 -20.07 19.54 -6.62
N CYS A 7 -18.93 19.27 -7.25
CA CYS A 7 -18.32 17.93 -7.30
C CYS A 7 -17.46 17.71 -6.05
N SER A 8 -17.52 16.54 -5.45
CA SER A 8 -16.73 16.18 -4.27
C SER A 8 -15.46 15.45 -4.68
N HIS A 9 -14.33 15.81 -4.09
CA HIS A 9 -13.06 15.13 -4.33
C HIS A 9 -12.30 14.93 -3.02
N PRO A 10 -12.65 13.88 -2.26
CA PRO A 10 -12.12 13.68 -0.92
C PRO A 10 -10.60 13.51 -0.91
N ILE A 11 -9.98 13.68 0.25
CA ILE A 11 -8.55 13.50 0.49
C ILE A 11 -8.38 12.44 1.57
N GLU A 12 -7.55 11.44 1.31
CA GLU A 12 -7.22 10.37 2.24
C GLU A 12 -5.74 10.41 2.61
N ILE A 13 -5.45 10.25 3.90
CA ILE A 13 -4.09 10.22 4.43
C ILE A 13 -3.80 8.83 4.99
N VAL A 14 -2.79 8.16 4.43
CA VAL A 14 -2.25 6.89 4.92
C VAL A 14 -0.89 7.15 5.56
N GLY A 15 -0.77 6.90 6.86
CA GLY A 15 0.44 7.21 7.64
C GLY A 15 0.35 8.56 8.34
N ASP A 16 1.48 9.25 8.48
CA ASP A 16 1.58 10.49 9.26
C ASP A 16 2.15 11.62 8.39
N GLY A 17 1.27 12.56 8.05
CA GLY A 17 1.52 13.63 7.10
C GLY A 17 0.26 14.47 6.92
N ASP A 18 0.41 15.58 6.21
CA ASP A 18 -0.66 16.50 5.86
C ASP A 18 -0.74 16.62 4.34
N VAL A 19 -1.91 16.99 3.81
CA VAL A 19 -2.09 17.33 2.40
C VAL A 19 -2.48 18.79 2.32
N LEU A 20 -1.55 19.64 1.86
CA LEU A 20 -1.78 21.08 1.73
C LEU A 20 -2.14 21.43 0.30
N SER A 21 -2.98 22.43 0.09
CA SER A 21 -3.34 22.93 -1.24
C SER A 21 -2.56 24.20 -1.59
N GLY A 22 -2.25 24.40 -2.86
CA GLY A 22 -1.59 25.62 -3.34
C GLY A 22 -2.43 26.87 -3.09
N SER A 23 -3.75 26.72 -3.05
CA SER A 23 -4.68 27.78 -2.65
C SER A 23 -4.74 28.04 -1.13
N GLY A 24 -4.33 27.07 -0.29
CA GLY A 24 -4.56 27.06 1.16
C GLY A 24 -6.05 26.95 1.57
N ALA A 25 -6.96 26.77 0.63
CA ALA A 25 -8.40 26.69 0.89
C ALA A 25 -8.91 25.24 1.03
N ARG A 26 -8.07 24.26 0.72
CA ARG A 26 -8.40 22.83 0.60
C ARG A 26 -7.41 21.95 1.34
N ASP A 27 -6.75 22.52 2.35
CA ASP A 27 -5.83 21.78 3.21
C ASP A 27 -6.61 20.69 3.95
N CYS A 28 -6.04 19.50 3.98
CA CYS A 28 -6.48 18.39 4.80
C CYS A 28 -5.34 18.02 5.76
N LEU A 29 -5.46 18.48 7.00
CA LEU A 29 -4.53 18.12 8.07
C LEU A 29 -4.85 16.73 8.61
N LEU A 30 -3.85 16.04 9.16
CA LEU A 30 -4.04 14.70 9.73
C LEU A 30 -5.16 14.67 10.79
N GLU A 31 -5.26 15.70 11.62
CA GLU A 31 -6.30 15.81 12.65
C GLU A 31 -7.68 15.98 12.03
N ASP A 32 -7.80 16.76 10.96
CA ASP A 32 -9.06 17.02 10.25
C ASP A 32 -9.53 15.75 9.55
N HIS A 33 -8.61 15.01 8.94
CA HIS A 33 -8.87 13.70 8.34
C HIS A 33 -9.34 12.70 9.40
N ALA A 34 -8.65 12.62 10.53
CA ALA A 34 -9.03 11.74 11.64
C ALA A 34 -10.39 12.12 12.25
N ALA A 35 -10.75 13.40 12.24
CA ALA A 35 -12.04 13.91 12.71
C ALA A 35 -13.15 13.83 11.64
N GLY A 36 -12.83 13.46 10.39
CA GLY A 36 -13.79 13.35 9.30
C GLY A 36 -14.36 14.70 8.83
N LEU A 37 -13.59 15.77 8.94
CA LEU A 37 -14.04 17.12 8.56
C LEU A 37 -14.24 17.28 7.04
N GLU A 38 -15.16 18.16 6.65
CA GLU A 38 -15.60 18.34 5.26
C GLU A 38 -14.47 18.79 4.31
N ASN A 39 -13.43 19.47 4.80
CA ASN A 39 -12.25 19.81 4.01
C ASN A 39 -11.48 18.57 3.52
N CYS A 40 -11.57 17.45 4.24
CA CYS A 40 -11.00 16.17 3.83
C CYS A 40 -12.05 15.25 3.19
N THR A 41 -13.24 15.13 3.77
CA THR A 41 -14.23 14.11 3.36
C THR A 41 -15.07 14.53 2.16
N GLU A 42 -15.25 15.83 1.92
CA GLU A 42 -16.01 16.34 0.79
C GLU A 42 -15.12 17.12 -0.19
N ASN A 43 -14.34 18.07 0.32
CA ASN A 43 -13.46 18.95 -0.47
C ASN A 43 -14.18 19.49 -1.73
N VAL A 44 -15.34 20.11 -1.53
CA VAL A 44 -16.28 20.47 -2.60
C VAL A 44 -15.66 21.44 -3.61
N VAL A 45 -15.83 21.15 -4.90
CA VAL A 45 -15.39 21.97 -6.04
C VAL A 45 -16.61 22.47 -6.80
N MET A 46 -16.75 23.79 -6.90
CA MET A 46 -17.94 24.45 -7.48
C MET A 46 -17.69 25.12 -8.83
N ASP A 47 -16.43 25.32 -9.21
CA ASP A 47 -16.02 26.06 -10.41
C ASP A 47 -14.73 25.40 -10.95
N ASP A 48 -13.89 26.12 -11.70
CA ASP A 48 -12.57 25.68 -12.15
C ASP A 48 -11.80 24.98 -11.02
N TYR A 49 -11.46 23.72 -11.25
CA TYR A 49 -10.63 22.94 -10.36
C TYR A 49 -9.17 23.04 -10.80
N ARG A 50 -8.53 24.16 -10.47
CA ARG A 50 -7.09 24.37 -10.64
C ARG A 50 -6.42 24.34 -9.29
N GLU A 51 -5.88 23.19 -8.93
CA GLU A 51 -5.28 23.00 -7.62
C GLU A 51 -4.05 22.11 -7.70
N THR A 52 -3.02 22.48 -6.95
CA THR A 52 -1.85 21.61 -6.72
C THR A 52 -1.83 21.26 -5.25
N TYR A 53 -1.87 19.96 -4.95
CA TYR A 53 -1.72 19.46 -3.59
C TYR A 53 -0.27 19.08 -3.32
N TYR A 54 0.16 19.29 -2.09
CA TYR A 54 1.48 18.99 -1.58
C TYR A 54 1.33 18.00 -0.42
N ALA A 55 1.87 16.81 -0.57
CA ALA A 55 1.98 15.86 0.53
C ALA A 55 3.15 16.26 1.42
N VAL A 56 2.86 16.67 2.66
CA VAL A 56 3.85 17.19 3.61
C VAL A 56 4.04 16.18 4.74
N PRO A 57 5.17 15.45 4.78
CA PRO A 57 5.42 14.48 5.84
C PRO A 57 5.66 15.18 7.17
N ARG A 58 5.18 14.57 8.26
CA ARG A 58 5.51 15.02 9.63
C ARG A 58 6.88 14.48 10.08
N THR A 59 7.33 14.95 11.24
CA THR A 59 8.62 14.57 11.81
C THR A 59 8.72 13.05 11.96
N GLY A 60 9.78 12.45 11.42
CA GLY A 60 10.01 11.00 11.44
C GLY A 60 9.34 10.24 10.29
N TRP A 61 8.65 10.93 9.39
CA TRP A 61 8.01 10.36 8.21
C TRP A 61 8.57 10.96 6.92
N VAL A 62 8.34 10.26 5.81
CA VAL A 62 8.63 10.72 4.46
C VAL A 62 7.40 10.48 3.59
N PHE A 63 7.18 11.38 2.63
CA PHE A 63 6.22 11.12 1.57
C PHE A 63 6.68 9.90 0.77
N HIS A 64 5.78 8.94 0.59
CA HIS A 64 6.08 7.73 -0.18
C HIS A 64 5.63 7.85 -1.63
N ARG A 65 4.35 8.15 -1.86
CA ARG A 65 3.72 8.31 -3.19
C ARG A 65 2.27 8.78 -3.06
N TRP A 66 1.71 9.18 -4.19
CA TRP A 66 0.27 9.27 -4.39
C TRP A 66 -0.29 7.90 -4.82
N ALA A 67 -1.44 7.48 -4.28
CA ALA A 67 -1.85 6.10 -4.43
C ALA A 67 -2.58 5.77 -5.74
N ASN A 68 -3.37 6.72 -6.24
CA ASN A 68 -4.34 6.51 -7.33
C ASN A 68 -4.34 7.63 -8.38
N TYR A 69 -4.07 8.87 -7.98
CA TYR A 69 -3.76 9.98 -8.88
C TYR A 69 -2.26 10.27 -8.84
N CYS A 70 -1.73 10.93 -9.87
CA CYS A 70 -0.32 11.36 -9.88
C CYS A 70 0.67 10.22 -9.58
N VAL A 71 0.34 8.99 -9.98
CA VAL A 71 1.10 7.78 -9.63
C VAL A 71 2.48 7.72 -10.27
N ASP A 72 2.65 8.42 -11.39
CA ASP A 72 3.92 8.54 -12.12
C ASP A 72 4.77 9.74 -11.63
N GLU A 73 4.23 10.57 -10.74
CA GLU A 73 4.94 11.71 -10.19
C GLU A 73 5.97 11.25 -9.14
N THR A 74 7.19 11.80 -9.24
CA THR A 74 8.28 11.50 -8.29
C THR A 74 8.37 12.49 -7.14
N GLY A 75 7.71 13.65 -7.29
CA GLY A 75 7.61 14.68 -6.27
C GLY A 75 6.42 14.47 -5.34
N ASN A 76 6.30 15.33 -4.34
CA ASN A 76 5.17 15.35 -3.41
C ASN A 76 3.99 16.19 -3.92
N GLU A 77 4.01 16.60 -5.18
CA GLU A 77 3.01 17.45 -5.81
C GLU A 77 2.00 16.59 -6.60
N CYS A 78 0.72 16.98 -6.58
CA CYS A 78 -0.30 16.42 -7.46
C CYS A 78 -1.24 17.51 -7.94
N THR A 79 -1.26 17.73 -9.25
CA THR A 79 -1.99 18.85 -9.87
C THR A 79 -3.23 18.38 -10.61
N PHE A 80 -4.32 19.13 -10.41
CA PHE A 80 -5.57 19.00 -11.15
C PHE A 80 -5.85 20.30 -11.91
N ASP A 81 -6.24 20.16 -13.17
CA ASP A 81 -6.74 21.25 -14.03
C ASP A 81 -8.00 20.75 -14.73
N VAL A 82 -9.16 20.97 -14.10
CA VAL A 82 -10.48 20.62 -14.63
C VAL A 82 -11.29 21.90 -14.79
N SER A 83 -11.86 22.10 -15.97
CA SER A 83 -12.65 23.30 -16.26
C SER A 83 -13.98 23.31 -15.49
N ALA A 84 -14.49 24.50 -15.22
CA ALA A 84 -15.81 24.72 -14.65
C ALA A 84 -16.91 23.94 -15.39
N ASP A 85 -16.88 23.91 -16.73
CA ASP A 85 -17.84 23.16 -17.54
C ASP A 85 -17.85 21.67 -17.19
N THR A 86 -16.68 21.06 -17.01
CA THR A 86 -16.57 19.66 -16.62
C THR A 86 -17.02 19.45 -15.18
N VAL A 87 -16.66 20.34 -14.26
CA VAL A 87 -17.13 20.28 -12.86
C VAL A 87 -18.67 20.38 -12.81
N HIS A 88 -19.27 21.31 -13.55
CA HIS A 88 -20.72 21.49 -13.63
C HIS A 88 -21.46 20.31 -14.28
N GLN A 89 -20.84 19.64 -15.26
CA GLN A 89 -21.43 18.44 -15.88
C GLN A 89 -21.45 17.24 -14.94
N ASN A 90 -20.55 17.20 -13.94
CA ASN A 90 -20.41 16.10 -12.98
C ASN A 90 -20.87 16.52 -11.58
N TRP A 91 -21.90 17.38 -11.53
CA TRP A 91 -22.41 17.94 -10.29
C TRP A 91 -23.01 16.88 -9.38
N GLY A 92 -22.59 16.86 -8.11
CA GLY A 92 -23.07 15.87 -7.12
C GLY A 92 -22.40 14.51 -7.23
N GLU A 93 -21.48 14.32 -8.19
CA GLU A 93 -20.61 13.16 -8.23
C GLU A 93 -19.48 13.29 -7.20
N VAL A 94 -19.06 12.13 -6.68
CA VAL A 94 -17.94 12.00 -5.75
C VAL A 94 -16.81 11.27 -6.48
N LEU A 95 -15.69 11.97 -6.69
CA LEU A 95 -14.49 11.36 -7.26
C LEU A 95 -13.85 10.41 -6.23
N PRO A 96 -13.11 9.38 -6.68
CA PRO A 96 -12.21 8.65 -5.81
C PRO A 96 -11.31 9.62 -5.01
N PRO A 97 -10.96 9.33 -3.76
CA PRO A 97 -10.18 10.24 -2.94
C PRO A 97 -8.78 10.45 -3.51
N LEU A 98 -8.18 11.63 -3.35
CA LEU A 98 -6.75 11.81 -3.52
C LEU A 98 -6.02 11.19 -2.31
N ILE A 99 -5.25 10.12 -2.53
CA ILE A 99 -4.63 9.38 -1.44
C ILE A 99 -3.13 9.69 -1.34
N ALA A 100 -2.73 10.37 -0.27
CA ALA A 100 -1.32 10.57 0.09
C ALA A 100 -0.83 9.44 0.99
N VAL A 101 0.23 8.74 0.57
CA VAL A 101 0.85 7.68 1.37
C VAL A 101 2.16 8.20 1.96
N PHE A 102 2.25 8.17 3.28
CA PHE A 102 3.45 8.45 4.05
C PHE A 102 3.97 7.16 4.67
N ARG A 103 5.29 7.10 4.88
CA ARG A 103 5.92 6.01 5.64
C ARG A 103 6.98 6.55 6.58
N GLN A 104 7.30 5.79 7.62
CA GLN A 104 8.37 6.16 8.54
C GLN A 104 9.70 6.32 7.79
N ALA A 105 10.45 7.37 8.14
CA ALA A 105 11.75 7.67 7.58
C ALA A 105 12.80 6.59 7.95
N VAL A 106 12.65 6.02 9.14
CA VAL A 106 13.49 4.93 9.64
C VAL A 106 12.68 3.64 9.60
N ASN A 107 13.23 2.61 8.96
CA ASN A 107 12.63 1.29 8.97
C ASN A 107 12.91 0.60 10.32
N THR A 108 11.88 0.39 11.12
CA THR A 108 11.95 -0.29 12.42
C THR A 108 11.50 -1.76 12.34
N GLY A 109 11.11 -2.24 11.16
CA GLY A 109 10.65 -3.61 10.96
C GLY A 109 9.76 -3.76 9.73
N PHE A 110 9.49 -5.01 9.37
CA PHE A 110 8.49 -5.37 8.35
C PHE A 110 7.41 -6.22 9.00
N ASN A 111 6.16 -6.02 8.62
CA ASN A 111 5.17 -7.08 8.71
C ASN A 111 5.28 -7.95 7.46
N ALA A 112 5.76 -9.19 7.63
CA ALA A 112 6.19 -10.06 6.55
C ALA A 112 5.30 -11.30 6.40
N MET A 113 5.06 -11.73 5.16
CA MET A 113 4.58 -13.07 4.84
C MET A 113 5.72 -13.87 4.23
N LEU A 114 6.08 -15.02 4.81
CA LEU A 114 7.13 -15.89 4.30
C LEU A 114 6.54 -17.27 3.97
N MET A 115 6.82 -17.79 2.78
CA MET A 115 6.35 -19.14 2.41
C MET A 115 7.40 -19.95 1.66
N GLY A 116 7.44 -21.25 1.94
CA GLY A 116 8.37 -22.14 1.26
C GLY A 116 8.44 -23.55 1.82
N HIS A 117 9.59 -24.19 1.58
CA HIS A 117 9.91 -25.54 2.00
C HIS A 117 11.17 -25.57 2.88
N SER A 118 11.71 -26.77 3.10
CA SER A 118 12.80 -27.07 4.05
C SER A 118 14.09 -26.25 3.88
N PHE A 119 14.36 -25.68 2.71
CA PHE A 119 15.47 -24.75 2.52
C PHE A 119 15.19 -23.38 3.17
N PHE A 120 13.97 -22.89 3.02
CA PHE A 120 13.56 -21.54 3.41
C PHE A 120 13.09 -21.49 4.87
N ASP A 121 12.53 -22.59 5.37
CA ASP A 121 11.97 -22.70 6.72
C ASP A 121 12.95 -22.33 7.86
N PRO A 122 14.23 -22.74 7.84
CA PRO A 122 15.19 -22.33 8.87
C PRO A 122 15.45 -20.83 8.88
N PHE A 123 15.54 -20.21 7.69
CA PHE A 123 15.68 -18.76 7.56
C PHE A 123 14.43 -18.05 8.10
N ALA A 124 13.24 -18.46 7.66
CA ALA A 124 11.98 -17.86 8.07
C ALA A 124 11.79 -17.95 9.60
N THR A 125 12.08 -19.11 10.19
CA THR A 125 11.96 -19.35 11.63
C THR A 125 12.92 -18.48 12.45
N ALA A 126 14.14 -18.24 11.96
CA ALA A 126 15.15 -17.47 12.67
C ALA A 126 14.99 -15.94 12.51
N LEU A 127 14.35 -15.48 11.43
CA LEU A 127 14.30 -14.07 11.05
C LEU A 127 13.77 -13.14 12.15
N PRO A 128 12.67 -13.44 12.87
CA PRO A 128 12.17 -12.55 13.93
C PRO A 128 13.21 -12.25 15.02
N ALA A 129 13.96 -13.27 15.45
CA ALA A 129 14.99 -13.10 16.46
C ALA A 129 16.21 -12.31 15.92
N HIS A 130 16.56 -12.48 14.65
CA HIS A 130 17.61 -11.68 14.02
C HIS A 130 17.20 -10.22 13.84
N ALA A 131 15.95 -9.97 13.41
CA ALA A 131 15.39 -8.63 13.28
C ALA A 131 15.44 -7.89 14.63
N GLN A 132 14.97 -8.53 15.70
CA GLN A 132 15.01 -7.95 17.04
C GLN A 132 16.44 -7.63 17.49
N ARG A 133 17.40 -8.56 17.31
CA ARG A 133 18.82 -8.32 17.66
C ARG A 133 19.47 -7.19 16.86
N ALA A 134 19.01 -6.96 15.64
CA ALA A 134 19.48 -5.89 14.78
C ALA A 134 18.79 -4.53 15.05
N GLY A 135 17.88 -4.47 16.03
CA GLY A 135 17.16 -3.24 16.39
C GLY A 135 15.86 -3.00 15.60
N PHE A 136 15.42 -3.96 14.78
CA PHE A 136 14.13 -3.90 14.10
C PHE A 136 13.02 -4.43 15.04
N THR A 137 12.62 -3.59 15.99
CA THR A 137 11.67 -3.97 17.06
C THR A 137 10.25 -4.18 16.60
N ASP A 138 9.87 -3.62 15.44
CA ASP A 138 8.49 -3.64 14.93
C ASP A 138 8.27 -4.74 13.89
N HIS A 139 9.27 -5.62 13.69
CA HIS A 139 9.14 -6.73 12.75
C HIS A 139 8.13 -7.76 13.24
N ARG A 140 7.18 -8.10 12.36
CA ARG A 140 6.16 -9.14 12.56
C ARG A 140 6.22 -10.09 11.37
N GLN A 141 5.84 -11.34 11.57
CA GLN A 141 5.93 -12.33 10.51
C GLN A 141 4.81 -13.37 10.61
N SER A 142 4.24 -13.70 9.45
CA SER A 142 3.47 -14.91 9.20
C SER A 142 4.29 -15.86 8.32
N GLN A 143 4.19 -17.17 8.58
CA GLN A 143 4.96 -18.20 7.88
C GLN A 143 4.04 -19.31 7.38
N TYR A 144 4.27 -19.78 6.15
CA TYR A 144 3.62 -20.97 5.61
C TYR A 144 4.65 -21.98 5.12
N TYR A 145 4.66 -23.16 5.74
CA TYR A 145 5.57 -24.25 5.41
C TYR A 145 4.85 -25.36 4.65
N SER A 146 5.46 -25.85 3.57
CA SER A 146 5.08 -27.11 2.95
C SER A 146 6.32 -27.85 2.44
N GLY A 147 6.41 -29.15 2.71
CA GLY A 147 7.63 -29.91 2.42
C GLY A 147 7.91 -30.09 0.92
N SER A 148 9.19 -30.14 0.57
CA SER A 148 9.68 -30.44 -0.79
C SER A 148 9.05 -29.53 -1.86
N ALA A 149 8.80 -30.07 -3.05
CA ALA A 149 8.16 -29.39 -4.18
C ALA A 149 6.81 -28.76 -3.85
N SER A 150 6.09 -29.30 -2.86
CA SER A 150 4.76 -28.82 -2.48
C SER A 150 4.78 -27.44 -1.76
N GLY A 151 5.97 -26.98 -1.36
CA GLY A 151 6.22 -25.63 -0.85
C GLY A 151 6.72 -24.65 -1.91
N ALA A 152 6.79 -25.06 -3.18
CA ALA A 152 7.08 -24.15 -4.28
C ALA A 152 5.90 -23.17 -4.50
N PRO A 153 6.15 -21.92 -4.92
CA PRO A 153 5.10 -20.91 -5.08
C PRO A 153 3.95 -21.35 -5.99
N GLN A 154 4.25 -22.04 -7.10
CA GLN A 154 3.23 -22.57 -7.99
C GLN A 154 2.41 -23.70 -7.34
N ALA A 155 3.07 -24.65 -6.67
CA ALA A 155 2.36 -25.71 -5.94
C ALA A 155 1.45 -25.18 -4.84
N LEU A 156 1.91 -24.16 -4.11
CA LEU A 156 1.11 -23.47 -3.07
C LEU A 156 -0.10 -22.75 -3.67
N TRP A 157 0.02 -22.23 -4.90
CA TRP A 157 -1.09 -21.57 -5.58
C TRP A 157 -2.11 -22.57 -6.14
N GLU A 158 -1.65 -23.68 -6.71
CA GLU A 158 -2.53 -24.68 -7.33
C GLU A 158 -3.37 -25.45 -6.29
N ASP A 159 -2.86 -25.62 -5.07
CA ASP A 159 -3.61 -26.19 -3.96
C ASP A 159 -4.56 -25.16 -3.33
N ALA A 160 -5.86 -25.36 -3.48
CA ALA A 160 -6.88 -24.43 -2.99
C ALA A 160 -6.83 -24.21 -1.47
N GLY A 161 -6.50 -25.24 -0.69
CA GLY A 161 -6.41 -25.15 0.77
C GLY A 161 -5.20 -24.32 1.19
N LYS A 162 -4.03 -24.61 0.61
CA LYS A 162 -2.81 -23.82 0.89
C LYS A 162 -2.94 -22.39 0.41
N ARG A 163 -3.49 -22.20 -0.80
CA ARG A 163 -3.71 -20.89 -1.39
C ARG A 163 -4.59 -20.02 -0.49
N SER A 164 -5.73 -20.54 -0.05
CA SER A 164 -6.67 -19.78 0.80
C SER A 164 -6.08 -19.40 2.16
N ALA A 165 -5.26 -20.26 2.76
CA ALA A 165 -4.58 -19.95 4.03
C ALA A 165 -3.59 -18.78 3.89
N ILE A 166 -2.78 -18.77 2.82
CA ILE A 166 -1.82 -17.67 2.56
C ILE A 166 -2.58 -16.39 2.18
N GLN A 167 -3.63 -16.49 1.35
CA GLN A 167 -4.47 -15.35 0.97
C GLN A 167 -5.14 -14.71 2.18
N ALA A 168 -5.53 -15.48 3.21
CA ALA A 168 -6.08 -14.93 4.44
C ALA A 168 -5.12 -13.97 5.16
N VAL A 169 -3.81 -14.27 5.15
CA VAL A 169 -2.78 -13.37 5.68
C VAL A 169 -2.66 -12.10 4.81
N LEU A 170 -2.57 -12.27 3.49
CA LEU A 170 -2.46 -11.15 2.55
C LEU A 170 -3.68 -10.22 2.59
N ASN A 171 -4.86 -10.75 2.91
CA ASN A 171 -6.10 -9.97 3.05
C ASN A 171 -6.12 -9.05 4.28
N SER A 172 -5.13 -9.12 5.16
CA SER A 172 -4.98 -8.16 6.27
C SER A 172 -4.69 -6.73 5.80
N GLY A 173 -4.13 -6.56 4.59
CA GLY A 173 -3.80 -5.24 4.03
C GLY A 173 -2.53 -4.60 4.60
N ASP A 174 -1.82 -5.29 5.50
CA ASP A 174 -0.64 -4.78 6.19
C ASP A 174 0.60 -5.68 5.97
N ILE A 175 0.79 -6.21 4.75
CA ILE A 175 1.98 -7.00 4.40
C ILE A 175 2.96 -6.13 3.62
N SER A 176 4.05 -5.75 4.28
CA SER A 176 5.12 -4.90 3.73
C SER A 176 6.24 -5.68 3.03
N LEU A 177 6.38 -6.98 3.33
CA LEU A 177 7.39 -7.86 2.74
C LEU A 177 6.80 -9.26 2.47
N PHE A 178 6.96 -9.78 1.26
CA PHE A 178 6.54 -11.14 0.91
C PHE A 178 7.72 -11.93 0.34
N GLY A 179 8.20 -12.90 1.13
CA GLY A 179 9.29 -13.80 0.76
C GLY A 179 8.78 -15.16 0.27
N MET A 180 9.37 -15.61 -0.84
CA MET A 180 9.10 -16.91 -1.46
C MET A 180 10.41 -17.67 -1.68
N THR A 181 10.34 -18.96 -2.05
CA THR A 181 11.52 -19.79 -2.35
C THR A 181 11.43 -20.44 -3.73
N TYR A 182 12.56 -20.87 -4.28
CA TYR A 182 12.64 -21.65 -5.52
C TYR A 182 12.65 -23.18 -5.29
N HIS A 183 12.02 -23.92 -6.21
CA HIS A 183 12.13 -25.38 -6.30
C HIS A 183 12.23 -25.84 -7.78
N PRO A 184 13.13 -26.79 -8.12
CA PRO A 184 13.38 -27.19 -9.51
C PRO A 184 12.19 -27.85 -10.23
N ASP A 185 11.31 -28.54 -9.50
CA ASP A 185 10.09 -29.14 -10.08
C ASP A 185 9.07 -28.09 -10.60
N TYR A 186 9.21 -26.84 -10.17
CA TYR A 186 8.38 -25.71 -10.59
C TYR A 186 9.29 -24.54 -11.06
N PRO A 187 9.97 -24.69 -12.21
CA PRO A 187 11.00 -23.75 -12.65
C PRO A 187 10.43 -22.46 -13.26
N GLY A 188 9.12 -22.43 -13.52
CA GLY A 188 8.42 -21.31 -14.14
C GLY A 188 8.18 -20.13 -13.21
N ILE A 189 7.68 -19.05 -13.79
CA ILE A 189 7.38 -17.79 -13.07
C ILE A 189 5.90 -17.66 -12.68
N GLU A 190 5.05 -18.59 -13.12
CA GLU A 190 3.59 -18.52 -13.02
C GLU A 190 3.13 -18.36 -11.58
N GLY A 191 3.60 -19.22 -10.68
CA GLY A 191 3.29 -19.14 -9.26
C GLY A 191 3.71 -17.81 -8.64
N TYR A 192 4.91 -17.33 -8.94
CA TYR A 192 5.40 -16.05 -8.44
C TYR A 192 4.53 -14.89 -8.93
N ARG A 193 4.21 -14.87 -10.23
CA ARG A 193 3.35 -13.83 -10.82
C ARG A 193 1.98 -13.81 -10.16
N ASP A 194 1.38 -14.96 -9.92
CA ASP A 194 0.06 -15.06 -9.31
C ASP A 194 0.06 -14.55 -7.85
N TRP A 195 1.08 -14.93 -7.07
CA TRP A 195 1.26 -14.44 -5.70
C TRP A 195 1.56 -12.95 -5.63
N VAL A 196 2.47 -12.44 -6.47
CA VAL A 196 2.80 -11.00 -6.54
C VAL A 196 1.57 -10.19 -6.91
N ASN A 197 0.84 -10.60 -7.95
CA ASN A 197 -0.37 -9.90 -8.39
C ASN A 197 -1.45 -9.92 -7.30
N TYR A 198 -1.61 -11.03 -6.58
CA TYR A 198 -2.56 -11.09 -5.47
C TYR A 198 -2.14 -10.18 -4.32
N ALA A 199 -0.87 -10.24 -3.93
CA ALA A 199 -0.33 -9.43 -2.85
C ALA A 199 -0.46 -7.94 -3.15
N LEU A 200 -0.08 -7.47 -4.34
CA LEU A 200 -0.19 -6.06 -4.74
C LEU A 200 -1.63 -5.55 -4.78
N ARG A 201 -2.61 -6.39 -5.14
CA ARG A 201 -4.04 -6.00 -5.07
C ARG A 201 -4.52 -5.78 -3.64
N LYS A 202 -3.87 -6.37 -2.65
CA LYS A 202 -4.24 -6.29 -1.23
C LYS A 202 -3.33 -5.36 -0.43
N ASN A 203 -2.08 -5.23 -0.87
CA ASN A 203 -0.97 -4.59 -0.20
C ASN A 203 -0.10 -3.94 -1.30
N PRO A 204 -0.50 -2.77 -1.81
CA PRO A 204 0.11 -2.17 -3.02
C PRO A 204 1.59 -1.83 -2.86
N ASP A 205 2.07 -1.70 -1.63
CA ASP A 205 3.46 -1.33 -1.30
C ASP A 205 4.33 -2.52 -0.85
N THR A 206 3.83 -3.76 -0.98
CA THR A 206 4.60 -4.96 -0.63
C THR A 206 5.89 -5.04 -1.44
N ARG A 207 6.99 -5.32 -0.75
CA ARG A 207 8.27 -5.68 -1.37
C ARG A 207 8.40 -7.19 -1.46
N PHE A 208 9.07 -7.67 -2.49
CA PHE A 208 9.21 -9.11 -2.74
C PHE A 208 10.66 -9.54 -2.75
N PHE A 209 10.92 -10.75 -2.30
CA PHE A 209 12.21 -11.42 -2.50
C PHE A 209 12.01 -12.91 -2.72
N ILE A 210 12.98 -13.52 -3.39
CA ILE A 210 13.00 -14.96 -3.65
C ILE A 210 14.29 -15.52 -3.04
N GLY A 211 14.14 -16.43 -2.07
CA GLY A 211 15.22 -17.23 -1.54
C GLY A 211 15.61 -18.32 -2.53
N LEU A 212 16.87 -18.33 -2.95
CA LEU A 212 17.41 -19.34 -3.86
C LEU A 212 18.26 -20.34 -3.07
N PRO A 213 18.00 -21.66 -3.18
CA PRO A 213 18.87 -22.67 -2.60
C PRO A 213 20.27 -22.60 -3.22
N TRP A 214 21.28 -22.90 -2.41
CA TRP A 214 22.65 -23.05 -2.89
C TRP A 214 22.67 -24.13 -3.99
N LEU A 215 23.30 -23.80 -5.12
CA LEU A 215 23.55 -24.72 -6.23
C LEU A 215 24.76 -25.61 -5.93
#